data_AF-A0A7V4FJG8-F1
#
_entry.id   AF-A0A7V4FJG8-F1
#
_cell.length_a   1.000
_cell.length_b   1.000
_cell.length_c   1.000
_cell.angle_alpha   90.00
_cell.angle_beta   90.00
_cell.angle_gamma   90.00
#
_symmetry.space_group_name_H-M   'P 1'
#
loop_
_entity.id
_entity.type
_entity.pdbx_description
1 polymer ?
#
loop_
_entity_poly.entity_id
_entity_poly.type
_entity_poly.pdbx_seq_one_letter_code
_entity_poly.pdbx_strand_id
1 'polypeptide(L)'
;MLLPLLILDAQKHLDIAKSYVGVKEATGNNDGKEVEMFLQSVGRKKGDSWCAAFVSFCLTQSNVKEPKIRSGLARDFKRSKNLIMANDVLRGIKKVEPGYIVGWEKGNTIFGHLGFALTKWNKEFGTTIEGNTSSGISGNQSDGDGVYIRSRKIEPANYFRIVWFVPVI
;
A
#
# COMPACT_ATOMS: atom_id res chain seq x y z
N MET A 1 28.24 -8.06 -28.48
CA MET A 1 27.48 -8.83 -27.48
C MET A 1 26.49 -7.86 -26.85
N LEU A 2 25.24 -7.84 -27.33
CA LEU A 2 24.20 -6.95 -26.81
C LEU A 2 23.87 -7.38 -25.38
N LEU A 3 24.12 -6.51 -24.40
CA LEU A 3 23.56 -6.68 -23.06
C LEU A 3 22.04 -6.77 -23.21
N PRO A 4 21.39 -7.80 -22.66
CA PRO A 4 19.95 -7.87 -22.75
C PRO A 4 19.36 -6.69 -21.98
N LEU A 5 18.53 -5.93 -22.68
CA LEU A 5 17.65 -4.87 -22.19
C LEU A 5 16.58 -5.49 -21.25
N LEU A 6 17.04 -6.08 -20.16
CA LEU A 6 16.27 -6.79 -19.15
C LEU A 6 16.81 -6.33 -17.81
N ILE A 7 15.91 -5.91 -16.91
CA ILE A 7 16.17 -5.23 -15.63
C ILE A 7 16.17 -3.69 -15.74
N LEU A 8 15.12 -3.15 -16.35
CA LEU A 8 14.43 -2.01 -15.75
C LEU A 8 12.93 -2.18 -15.99
N ASP A 9 12.35 -3.29 -15.50
CA ASP A 9 10.93 -3.30 -15.18
C ASP A 9 10.76 -2.34 -14.01
N ALA A 10 10.71 -1.04 -14.33
CA ALA A 10 10.34 0.00 -13.41
C ALA A 10 8.99 -0.41 -12.84
N GLN A 11 8.88 -0.40 -11.51
CA GLN A 11 7.64 -0.68 -10.80
C GLN A 11 6.69 0.49 -11.07
N LYS A 12 6.06 0.49 -12.25
CA LYS A 12 5.27 1.63 -12.77
C LYS A 12 4.19 2.05 -11.78
N HIS A 13 3.57 1.10 -11.07
CA HIS A 13 2.62 1.41 -10.00
C HIS A 13 3.25 2.21 -8.87
N LEU A 14 4.51 1.92 -8.53
CA LEU A 14 5.25 2.64 -7.51
C LEU A 14 5.65 4.04 -7.99
N ASP A 15 6.00 4.20 -9.27
CA ASP A 15 6.29 5.52 -9.84
C ASP A 15 5.03 6.40 -9.93
N ILE A 16 3.89 5.80 -10.29
CA ILE A 16 2.58 6.46 -10.20
C ILE A 16 2.26 6.82 -8.74
N ALA A 17 2.47 5.91 -7.80
CA ALA A 17 2.26 6.21 -6.39
C ALA A 17 3.12 7.41 -5.93
N LYS A 18 4.42 7.42 -6.30
CA LYS A 18 5.34 8.52 -5.97
C LYS A 18 4.87 9.86 -6.52
N SER A 19 4.27 9.91 -7.71
CA SER A 19 3.79 11.17 -8.28
C SER A 19 2.63 11.78 -7.51
N TYR A 20 1.98 11.03 -6.62
CA TYR A 20 0.92 11.52 -5.75
C TYR A 20 1.41 11.85 -4.32
N VAL A 21 2.68 11.65 -3.98
CA VAL A 21 3.20 12.06 -2.66
C VAL A 21 2.94 13.54 -2.44
N GLY A 22 2.35 13.88 -1.30
CA GLY A 22 1.97 15.25 -0.96
C GLY A 22 0.56 15.65 -1.41
N VAL A 23 -0.17 14.81 -2.16
CA VAL A 23 -1.63 14.95 -2.30
C VAL A 23 -2.26 14.86 -0.93
N LYS A 24 -3.20 15.77 -0.66
CA LYS A 24 -3.94 15.83 0.59
C LYS A 24 -5.44 15.88 0.34
N GLU A 25 -6.19 15.49 1.35
CA GLU A 25 -7.62 15.72 1.40
C GLU A 25 -7.91 17.23 1.39
N ALA A 26 -8.96 17.62 0.67
CA ALA A 26 -9.31 19.03 0.52
C ALA A 26 -9.77 19.65 1.84
N THR A 27 -10.55 18.91 2.63
CA THR A 27 -11.10 19.38 3.91
C THR A 27 -10.75 18.49 5.11
N GLY A 28 -9.99 17.42 4.89
CA GLY A 28 -9.71 16.40 5.91
C GLY A 28 -10.89 15.44 6.16
N ASN A 29 -11.86 15.39 5.25
CA ASN A 29 -13.03 14.51 5.32
C ASN A 29 -13.04 13.49 4.18
N ASN A 30 -11.88 12.86 3.89
CA ASN A 30 -11.72 11.86 2.83
C ASN A 30 -12.22 12.37 1.47
N ASP A 31 -11.80 13.58 1.10
CA ASP A 31 -12.33 14.28 -0.06
C ASP A 31 -11.26 15.08 -0.83
N GLY A 32 -11.62 15.58 -2.01
CA GLY A 32 -10.71 16.29 -2.90
C GLY A 32 -10.56 15.61 -4.25
N LYS A 33 -10.04 16.35 -5.24
CA LYS A 33 -10.05 15.93 -6.65
C LYS A 33 -9.37 14.57 -6.87
N GLU A 34 -8.14 14.42 -6.37
CA GLU A 34 -7.36 13.18 -6.53
C GLU A 34 -7.91 12.06 -5.64
N VAL A 35 -8.31 12.38 -4.41
CA VAL A 35 -8.91 11.41 -3.47
C VAL A 35 -10.18 10.80 -4.05
N GLU A 36 -11.08 11.63 -4.56
CA GLU A 36 -12.33 11.21 -5.20
C GLU A 36 -12.07 10.42 -6.50
N MET A 37 -11.02 10.77 -7.27
CA MET A 37 -10.58 9.97 -8.42
C MET A 37 -10.14 8.56 -8.00
N PHE A 38 -9.38 8.42 -6.92
CA PHE A 38 -8.99 7.10 -6.41
C PHE A 38 -10.23 6.29 -5.99
N LEU A 39 -11.13 6.90 -5.22
CA LEU A 39 -12.36 6.28 -4.74
C LEU A 39 -13.25 5.80 -5.90
N GLN A 40 -13.46 6.64 -6.91
CA GLN A 40 -14.26 6.30 -8.07
C GLN A 40 -13.69 5.10 -8.85
N SER A 41 -12.36 4.94 -8.89
CA SER A 41 -11.71 3.82 -9.58
C SER A 41 -12.08 2.43 -9.05
N VAL A 42 -12.64 2.37 -7.83
CA VAL A 42 -13.12 1.15 -7.16
C VAL A 42 -14.60 1.25 -6.76
N GLY A 43 -15.34 2.18 -7.37
CA GLY A 43 -16.77 2.37 -7.14
C GLY A 43 -17.13 2.78 -5.71
N ARG A 44 -16.23 3.50 -5.03
CA ARG A 44 -16.47 4.12 -3.71
C ARG A 44 -16.91 5.57 -3.85
N LYS A 45 -17.42 6.15 -2.77
CA LYS A 45 -17.97 7.52 -2.76
C LYS A 45 -17.06 8.45 -1.97
N LYS A 46 -17.11 9.76 -2.27
CA LYS A 46 -16.50 10.82 -1.44
C LYS A 46 -16.83 10.59 0.04
N GLY A 47 -15.85 10.75 0.92
CA GLY A 47 -15.99 10.51 2.36
C GLY A 47 -15.57 9.09 2.80
N ASP A 48 -15.51 8.12 1.90
CA ASP A 48 -14.98 6.79 2.20
C ASP A 48 -13.46 6.84 2.42
N SER A 49 -12.93 6.04 3.34
CA SER A 49 -11.48 5.82 3.46
C SER A 49 -10.90 5.30 2.14
N TRP A 50 -9.74 5.82 1.75
CA TRP A 50 -9.24 5.73 0.37
C TRP A 50 -7.87 5.05 0.22
N CYS A 51 -7.31 4.44 1.27
CA CYS A 51 -6.02 3.74 1.19
C CYS A 51 -6.00 2.63 0.13
N ALA A 52 -6.97 1.71 0.16
CA ALA A 52 -7.06 0.61 -0.78
C ALA A 52 -7.50 1.08 -2.19
N ALA A 53 -8.28 2.16 -2.26
CA ALA A 53 -8.65 2.81 -3.50
C ALA A 53 -7.41 3.39 -4.21
N PHE A 54 -6.53 4.08 -3.48
CA PHE A 54 -5.26 4.61 -3.99
C PHE A 54 -4.35 3.51 -4.55
N VAL A 55 -4.14 2.43 -3.81
CA VAL A 55 -3.34 1.30 -4.29
C VAL A 55 -3.99 0.64 -5.51
N SER A 56 -5.30 0.40 -5.48
CA SER A 56 -6.02 -0.16 -6.64
C SER A 56 -5.88 0.72 -7.87
N PHE A 57 -6.01 2.04 -7.71
CA PHE A 57 -5.80 3.01 -8.79
C PHE A 57 -4.39 2.88 -9.38
N CYS A 58 -3.34 2.89 -8.53
CA CYS A 58 -1.95 2.77 -8.99
C CYS A 58 -1.70 1.47 -9.75
N LEU A 59 -2.25 0.35 -9.26
CA LEU A 59 -2.15 -0.95 -9.93
C LEU A 59 -2.92 -1.01 -11.25
N THR A 60 -4.06 -0.33 -11.35
CA THR A 60 -4.85 -0.23 -12.59
C THR A 60 -4.14 0.61 -13.62
N GLN A 61 -3.70 1.82 -13.26
CA GLN A 61 -3.04 2.75 -14.19
C GLN A 61 -1.72 2.22 -14.75
N SER A 62 -1.02 1.39 -13.98
CA SER A 62 0.22 0.73 -14.40
C SER A 62 0.02 -0.58 -15.15
N ASN A 63 -1.23 -1.03 -15.36
CA ASN A 63 -1.57 -2.30 -16.00
C ASN A 63 -0.96 -3.55 -15.31
N VAL A 64 -0.78 -3.49 -13.98
CA VAL A 64 -0.28 -4.64 -13.18
C VAL A 64 -1.16 -5.87 -13.41
N LYS A 65 -0.50 -7.01 -13.65
CA LYS A 65 -1.19 -8.28 -13.93
C LYS A 65 -1.54 -9.02 -12.65
N GLU A 66 -0.63 -9.06 -11.67
CA GLU A 66 -0.88 -9.66 -10.36
C GLU A 66 -0.43 -8.74 -9.20
N PRO A 67 -1.23 -8.63 -8.12
CA PRO A 67 -2.52 -9.29 -7.92
C PRO A 67 -3.61 -8.67 -8.82
N LYS A 68 -4.57 -9.48 -9.29
CA LYS A 68 -5.75 -9.01 -10.05
C LYS A 68 -6.74 -8.17 -9.24
N ILE A 69 -6.64 -8.21 -7.92
CA ILE A 69 -7.59 -7.57 -7.01
C ILE A 69 -7.54 -6.04 -7.16
N ARG A 70 -8.70 -5.42 -7.33
CA ARG A 70 -8.91 -3.96 -7.27
C ARG A 70 -10.12 -3.73 -6.38
N SER A 71 -9.90 -3.12 -5.21
CA SER A 71 -10.93 -2.97 -4.17
C SER A 71 -10.69 -1.72 -3.33
N GLY A 72 -11.79 -1.15 -2.82
CA GLY A 72 -11.76 -0.12 -1.78
C GLY A 72 -11.54 -0.64 -0.37
N LEU A 73 -11.44 -1.97 -0.16
CA LEU A 73 -11.25 -2.57 1.17
C LEU A 73 -9.89 -3.28 1.27
N ALA A 74 -9.07 -2.89 2.24
CA ALA A 74 -7.71 -3.43 2.39
C ALA A 74 -7.67 -4.95 2.58
N ARG A 75 -8.62 -5.49 3.33
CA ARG A 75 -8.74 -6.93 3.62
C ARG A 75 -8.91 -7.78 2.36
N ASP A 76 -9.44 -7.22 1.28
CA ASP A 76 -9.67 -7.99 0.05
C ASP A 76 -8.38 -8.51 -0.57
N PHE A 77 -7.29 -7.76 -0.46
CA PHE A 77 -5.98 -8.13 -0.98
C PHE A 77 -5.39 -9.37 -0.27
N LYS A 78 -5.92 -9.78 0.89
CA LYS A 78 -5.54 -11.04 1.55
C LYS A 78 -5.87 -12.29 0.74
N ARG A 79 -6.77 -12.19 -0.24
CA ARG A 79 -7.13 -13.29 -1.15
C ARG A 79 -6.08 -13.52 -2.25
N SER A 80 -5.00 -12.74 -2.28
CA SER A 80 -3.91 -12.89 -3.23
C SER A 80 -3.22 -14.24 -3.07
N LYS A 81 -3.00 -14.95 -4.19
CA LYS A 81 -2.41 -16.30 -4.20
C LYS A 81 -1.00 -16.36 -3.61
N ASN A 82 -0.21 -15.31 -3.79
CA ASN A 82 1.19 -15.24 -3.39
C ASN A 82 1.39 -14.44 -2.09
N LEU A 83 0.38 -14.38 -1.22
CA LEU A 83 0.47 -13.64 0.04
C LEU A 83 1.62 -14.17 0.92
N ILE A 84 2.41 -13.24 1.46
CA ILE A 84 3.52 -13.50 2.36
C ILE A 84 3.12 -13.04 3.75
N MET A 85 3.25 -13.88 4.76
CA MET A 85 2.97 -13.50 6.15
C MET A 85 4.11 -12.64 6.70
N ALA A 86 3.77 -11.58 7.44
CA ALA A 86 4.78 -10.69 8.04
C ALA A 86 5.73 -11.42 8.99
N ASN A 87 5.25 -12.48 9.66
CA ASN A 87 6.09 -13.32 10.53
C ASN A 87 7.19 -14.07 9.75
N ASP A 88 6.96 -14.45 8.49
CA ASP A 88 7.98 -15.09 7.67
C ASP A 88 9.05 -14.08 7.24
N VAL A 89 8.66 -12.83 7.00
CA VAL A 89 9.60 -11.73 6.74
C VAL A 89 10.43 -11.42 7.98
N LEU A 90 9.78 -11.33 9.15
CA LEU A 90 10.43 -11.09 10.44
C LEU A 90 11.48 -12.16 10.78
N ARG A 91 11.17 -13.43 10.47
CA ARG A 91 12.08 -14.58 10.63
C ARG A 91 13.17 -14.67 9.55
N GLY A 92 13.15 -13.79 8.55
CA GLY A 92 14.09 -13.79 7.42
C GLY A 92 13.87 -14.92 6.41
N ILE A 93 12.72 -15.61 6.47
CA ILE A 93 12.35 -16.72 5.57
C ILE A 93 11.93 -16.16 4.20
N LYS A 94 11.24 -15.02 4.20
CA LYS A 94 10.80 -14.32 2.99
C LYS A 94 11.39 -12.92 2.96
N LYS A 95 11.63 -12.41 1.75
CA LYS A 95 12.05 -11.03 1.50
C LYS A 95 10.90 -10.29 0.83
N VAL A 96 10.80 -8.99 1.11
CA VAL A 96 9.87 -8.08 0.43
C VAL A 96 10.70 -7.20 -0.48
N GLU A 97 10.33 -7.13 -1.75
CA GLU A 97 10.96 -6.22 -2.70
C GLU A 97 10.14 -4.92 -2.77
N PRO A 98 10.75 -3.79 -3.21
CA PRO A 98 10.01 -2.59 -3.52
C PRO A 98 8.81 -2.89 -4.43
N GLY A 99 7.76 -2.10 -4.32
CA GLY A 99 6.52 -2.25 -5.08
C GLY A 99 5.57 -3.32 -4.56
N TYR A 100 5.99 -4.20 -3.63
CA TYR A 100 5.07 -5.14 -3.00
C TYR A 100 4.00 -4.37 -2.21
N ILE A 101 2.79 -4.91 -2.13
CA ILE A 101 1.75 -4.34 -1.27
C ILE A 101 2.08 -4.74 0.17
N VAL A 102 1.97 -3.79 1.10
CA VAL A 102 2.07 -4.02 2.55
C VAL A 102 0.67 -3.90 3.14
N GLY A 103 0.28 -4.84 4.00
CA GLY A 103 -1.06 -4.91 4.57
C GLY A 103 -1.07 -4.91 6.08
N TRP A 104 -1.93 -4.06 6.65
CA TRP A 104 -2.17 -3.95 8.08
C TRP A 104 -3.55 -4.45 8.46
N GLU A 105 -3.65 -4.95 9.69
CA GLU A 105 -4.90 -5.24 10.36
C GLU A 105 -5.07 -4.36 11.60
N LYS A 106 -6.33 -4.02 11.89
CA LYS A 106 -6.72 -3.31 13.11
C LYS A 106 -7.44 -4.30 14.03
N GLY A 107 -6.72 -4.83 15.03
CA GLY A 107 -7.19 -5.87 15.94
C GLY A 107 -7.63 -7.13 15.18
N ASN A 108 -8.87 -7.55 15.42
CA ASN A 108 -9.56 -8.63 14.71
C ASN A 108 -10.74 -8.10 13.87
N THR A 109 -10.73 -6.81 13.51
CA THR A 109 -11.83 -6.18 12.76
C THR A 109 -11.75 -6.48 11.27
N ILE A 110 -12.81 -6.12 10.54
CA ILE A 110 -12.78 -6.15 9.06
C ILE A 110 -11.92 -5.02 8.47
N PHE A 111 -11.57 -4.03 9.28
CA PHE A 111 -10.83 -2.85 8.88
C PHE A 111 -9.32 -3.09 8.94
N GLY A 112 -8.60 -2.38 8.08
CA GLY A 112 -7.17 -2.46 7.95
C GLY A 112 -6.66 -1.30 7.09
N HIS A 113 -5.42 -1.40 6.65
CA HIS A 113 -4.79 -0.41 5.80
C HIS A 113 -3.87 -1.12 4.81
N LEU A 114 -3.51 -0.46 3.72
CA LEU A 114 -2.49 -0.96 2.83
C LEU A 114 -1.80 0.16 2.05
N GLY A 115 -0.58 -0.15 1.59
CA GLY A 115 0.27 0.74 0.81
C GLY A 115 1.28 -0.09 0.01
N PHE A 116 2.28 0.56 -0.56
CA PHE A 116 3.39 -0.14 -1.24
C PHE A 116 4.68 -0.05 -0.44
N ALA A 117 5.46 -1.13 -0.43
CA ALA A 117 6.83 -1.12 0.04
C ALA A 117 7.69 -0.27 -0.90
N LEU A 118 8.42 0.69 -0.36
CA LEU A 118 9.33 1.55 -1.12
C LEU A 118 10.78 1.04 -1.06
N THR A 119 11.14 0.32 0.00
CA THR A 119 12.45 -0.34 0.16
C THR A 119 12.32 -1.85 0.19
N LYS A 120 13.46 -2.55 0.06
CA LYS A 120 13.55 -3.97 0.41
C LYS A 120 13.32 -4.16 1.91
N TRP A 121 12.59 -5.22 2.27
CA TRP A 121 12.50 -5.67 3.66
C TRP A 121 13.17 -7.02 3.80
N ASN A 122 14.08 -7.10 4.76
CA ASN A 122 14.68 -8.31 5.23
C ASN A 122 14.69 -8.20 6.76
N LYS A 123 13.77 -8.92 7.42
CA LYS A 123 13.35 -8.71 8.81
C LYS A 123 12.35 -7.55 8.96
N GLU A 124 12.55 -6.67 9.93
CA GLU A 124 11.43 -5.93 10.52
C GLU A 124 11.23 -4.50 9.98
N PHE A 125 12.22 -3.90 9.32
CA PHE A 125 12.16 -2.49 8.92
C PHE A 125 12.02 -2.29 7.41
N GLY A 126 11.26 -1.26 7.04
CA GLY A 126 11.31 -0.69 5.70
C GLY A 126 10.49 0.59 5.61
N THR A 127 10.51 1.18 4.41
CA THR A 127 9.69 2.34 4.09
C THR A 127 8.55 1.95 3.17
N THR A 128 7.48 2.72 3.24
CA THR A 128 6.25 2.52 2.48
C THR A 128 5.76 3.82 1.88
N ILE A 129 4.95 3.73 0.84
CA ILE A 129 4.11 4.81 0.35
C ILE A 129 2.65 4.43 0.52
N GLU A 130 1.90 5.32 1.17
CA GLU A 130 0.56 5.05 1.69
C GLU A 130 -0.33 6.26 1.40
N GLY A 131 -1.57 6.01 0.97
CA GLY A 131 -2.61 7.02 0.89
C GLY A 131 -3.56 6.91 2.09
N ASN A 132 -4.30 7.97 2.40
CA ASN A 132 -5.22 8.03 3.55
C ASN A 132 -4.49 7.75 4.86
N THR A 133 -3.33 8.38 5.04
CA THR A 133 -2.53 8.37 6.26
C THR A 133 -2.01 9.77 6.56
N SER A 134 -1.52 9.99 7.78
CA SER A 134 -0.89 11.27 8.16
C SER A 134 0.62 11.30 7.94
N SER A 135 1.23 12.49 7.93
CA SER A 135 2.70 12.66 7.89
C SER A 135 3.41 12.28 9.21
N GLY A 136 4.69 11.87 9.17
CA GLY A 136 5.55 11.68 10.36
C GLY A 136 5.76 10.24 10.87
N ILE A 137 5.92 10.07 12.20
CA ILE A 137 5.95 8.78 12.93
C ILE A 137 4.73 8.70 13.88
N SER A 138 4.25 9.87 14.32
CA SER A 138 2.98 10.12 15.01
C SER A 138 1.84 10.40 14.00
N GLY A 139 0.60 10.55 14.50
CA GLY A 139 -0.61 10.85 13.71
C GLY A 139 -1.50 9.63 13.43
N ASN A 140 -2.63 9.80 12.75
CA ASN A 140 -3.48 8.67 12.37
C ASN A 140 -2.77 7.82 11.31
N GLN A 141 -2.56 6.55 11.65
CA GLN A 141 -1.74 5.61 10.88
C GLN A 141 -2.53 4.82 9.84
N SER A 142 -3.84 5.05 9.79
CA SER A 142 -4.77 4.21 9.03
C SER A 142 -5.88 4.97 8.32
N ASP A 143 -6.03 6.28 8.56
CA ASP A 143 -7.12 7.10 8.01
C ASP A 143 -6.77 8.60 8.06
N GLY A 144 -7.10 9.35 7.01
CA GLY A 144 -7.03 10.81 6.90
C GLY A 144 -5.79 11.39 6.19
N ASP A 145 -5.81 12.71 5.99
CA ASP A 145 -4.71 13.59 5.56
C ASP A 145 -4.25 13.43 4.09
N GLY A 146 -3.49 12.40 3.71
CA GLY A 146 -2.87 12.42 2.38
C GLY A 146 -2.06 11.20 1.97
N VAL A 147 -1.25 11.38 0.91
CA VAL A 147 -0.27 10.40 0.43
C VAL A 147 1.12 10.72 0.97
N TYR A 148 1.69 9.79 1.73
CA TYR A 148 2.96 9.99 2.43
C TYR A 148 3.89 8.79 2.30
N ILE A 149 5.19 9.08 2.42
CA ILE A 149 6.22 8.09 2.66
C ILE A 149 6.33 7.89 4.17
N ARG A 150 6.29 6.64 4.63
CA ARG A 150 6.34 6.28 6.06
C ARG A 150 7.50 5.32 6.33
N SER A 151 8.15 5.48 7.48
CA SER A 151 9.02 4.45 8.04
C SER A 151 8.18 3.50 8.88
N ARG A 152 8.33 2.20 8.66
CA ARG A 152 7.47 1.18 9.24
C ARG A 152 8.32 0.05 9.83
N LYS A 153 7.77 -0.55 10.88
CA LYS A 153 8.33 -1.70 11.58
C LYS A 153 7.29 -2.81 11.69
N ILE A 154 7.69 -4.06 11.50
CA ILE A 154 6.85 -5.23 11.80
C ILE A 154 6.82 -5.39 13.32
N GLU A 155 5.68 -5.03 13.93
CA GLU A 155 5.46 -5.13 15.37
C GLU A 155 4.19 -5.96 15.63
N PRO A 156 4.31 -7.30 15.73
CA PRO A 156 3.15 -8.21 15.75
C PRO A 156 2.22 -8.02 16.95
N ALA A 157 2.70 -7.41 18.03
CA ALA A 157 1.92 -7.16 19.24
C ALA A 157 1.01 -5.92 19.15
N ASN A 158 1.21 -5.05 18.15
CA ASN A 158 0.46 -3.80 18.05
C ASN A 158 -1.00 -4.03 17.60
N TYR A 159 -1.91 -3.19 18.11
CA TYR A 159 -3.31 -3.23 17.69
C TYR A 159 -3.47 -2.96 16.19
N PHE A 160 -2.74 -1.98 15.66
CA PHE A 160 -2.57 -1.74 14.24
C PHE A 160 -1.18 -2.21 13.81
N ARG A 161 -1.12 -3.29 13.03
CA ARG A 161 0.12 -4.02 12.76
C ARG A 161 0.18 -4.55 11.34
N ILE A 162 1.39 -4.59 10.78
CA ILE A 162 1.67 -5.27 9.51
C ILE A 162 1.51 -6.77 9.73
N VAL A 163 0.68 -7.40 8.91
CA VAL A 163 0.37 -8.84 9.02
C VAL A 163 0.71 -9.61 7.76
N TRP A 164 0.73 -8.94 6.60
CA TRP A 164 1.00 -9.59 5.33
C TRP A 164 1.56 -8.64 4.29
N PHE A 165 2.18 -9.22 3.27
CA PHE A 165 2.67 -8.57 2.06
C PHE A 165 2.13 -9.32 0.84
N VAL A 166 1.99 -8.65 -0.30
CA VAL A 166 1.63 -9.27 -1.57
C VAL A 166 2.62 -8.86 -2.66
N PRO A 167 3.32 -9.81 -3.30
CA PRO A 167 4.12 -9.55 -4.48
C PRO A 167 3.30 -8.91 -5.59
N VAL A 168 3.85 -7.86 -6.20
CA VAL A 168 3.30 -7.25 -7.41
C VAL A 168 4.17 -7.67 -8.59
N ILE A 169 3.55 -8.29 -9.59
CA ILE A 169 4.20 -8.94 -10.74
C ILE A 169 3.46 -8.55 -12.03
#